data_AF-A0A2T7X4N1-F1
#
_entry.id   AF-A0A2T7X4N1-F1
#
_cell.length_a   1.000
_cell.length_b   1.000
_cell.length_c   1.000
_cell.angle_alpha   90.00
_cell.angle_beta   90.00
_cell.angle_gamma   90.00
#
_symmetry.space_group_name_H-M   'P 1'
#
loop_
_entity.id
_entity.type
_entity.pdbx_description
1 polymer ?
#
loop_
_entity_poly.entity_id
_entity_poly.type
_entity_poly.pdbx_seq_one_letter_code
_entity_poly.pdbx_strand_id
1 'polypeptide(L)'
;MALSLEEFRAALLSADGRRHLGITLTDAEAQQVHDDPASAQSWYSYWLTTPAAAAAPATTPYPAVPQVPAPPAPVPQAPLGDHDLTRILPAAPGAYAGGSPYPSALPPTDTAPRKKNVGLWVTLSILGALLLIAAIVVVFAFTTARHWTKVDVPEKPETFHSEEFETGRFDVAMDAVNPCFVNQDWTDCITVMQAQYDATCAGVELTESAAALCADYLAAVDEMRALDEPGSYVASLGDYGSLSRTAEIDTRQVSNNDQAPAVTHEAVCYLGFIGECE
;
A
#
# COMPACT_ATOMS: atom_id res chain seq x y z
N MET A 1 -28.18 9.35 3.54
CA MET A 1 -27.87 8.24 4.46
C MET A 1 -27.27 7.13 3.62
N ALA A 2 -26.12 6.58 4.01
CA ALA A 2 -25.51 5.47 3.28
C ALA A 2 -26.44 4.24 3.30
N LEU A 3 -26.40 3.44 2.23
CA LEU A 3 -27.13 2.16 2.11
C LEU A 3 -26.70 1.21 3.23
N SER A 4 -27.59 0.34 3.71
CA SER A 4 -27.20 -0.75 4.61
C SER A 4 -26.34 -1.80 3.89
N LEU A 5 -25.67 -2.67 4.67
CA LEU A 5 -24.89 -3.78 4.10
C LEU A 5 -25.76 -4.73 3.26
N GLU A 6 -26.99 -4.99 3.69
CA GLU A 6 -27.95 -5.83 2.97
C GLU A 6 -28.40 -5.18 1.66
N GLU A 7 -28.65 -3.88 1.67
CA GLU A 7 -29.02 -3.11 0.47
C GLU A 7 -27.87 -3.03 -0.53
N PHE A 8 -26.64 -2.86 -0.03
CA PHE A 8 -25.42 -2.92 -0.83
C PHE A 8 -25.27 -4.27 -1.52
N ARG A 9 -25.43 -5.37 -0.77
CA ARG A 9 -25.37 -6.73 -1.32
C ARG A 9 -26.44 -6.98 -2.39
N ALA A 10 -27.66 -6.52 -2.15
CA ALA A 10 -28.74 -6.63 -3.13
C ALA A 10 -28.44 -5.83 -4.42
N ALA A 11 -27.84 -4.65 -4.29
CA ALA A 11 -27.47 -3.82 -5.44
C ALA A 11 -26.35 -4.43 -6.30
N LEU A 12 -25.43 -5.22 -5.72
CA LEU A 12 -24.36 -5.92 -6.47
C LEU A 12 -24.90 -6.91 -7.51
N LEU A 13 -26.07 -7.51 -7.27
CA LEU A 13 -26.67 -8.49 -8.17
C LEU A 13 -27.19 -7.89 -9.49
N SER A 14 -27.28 -6.56 -9.59
CA SER A 14 -27.75 -5.86 -10.78
C SER A 14 -26.66 -4.98 -11.40
N ALA A 15 -26.52 -5.00 -12.72
CA ALA A 15 -25.54 -4.17 -13.43
C ALA A 15 -25.79 -2.67 -13.20
N ASP A 16 -27.05 -2.25 -13.10
CA ASP A 16 -27.41 -0.86 -12.83
C ASP A 16 -27.16 -0.48 -11.36
N GLY A 17 -27.38 -1.39 -10.41
CA GLY A 17 -27.02 -1.19 -9.01
C GLY A 17 -25.52 -1.00 -8.83
N ARG A 18 -24.70 -1.83 -9.48
CA ARG A 18 -23.22 -1.67 -9.47
C ARG A 18 -22.77 -0.35 -10.06
N ARG A 19 -23.38 0.10 -11.17
CA ARG A 19 -23.11 1.42 -11.75
C ARG A 19 -23.47 2.56 -10.80
N HIS A 20 -24.60 2.45 -10.11
CA HIS A 20 -25.04 3.47 -9.15
C HIS A 20 -24.11 3.57 -7.93
N LEU A 21 -23.56 2.44 -7.50
CA LEU A 21 -22.56 2.37 -6.44
C LEU A 21 -21.15 2.81 -6.90
N GLY A 22 -20.94 3.02 -8.20
CA GLY A 22 -19.62 3.32 -8.77
C GLY A 22 -18.64 2.14 -8.74
N ILE A 23 -19.16 0.90 -8.68
CA ILE A 23 -18.37 -0.32 -8.55
C ILE A 23 -18.22 -0.99 -9.92
N THR A 24 -16.97 -1.23 -10.33
CA THR A 24 -16.63 -1.96 -11.56
C THR A 24 -16.33 -3.43 -11.27
N LEU A 25 -17.38 -4.22 -11.08
CA LEU A 25 -17.30 -5.69 -10.99
C LEU A 25 -18.07 -6.34 -12.13
N THR A 26 -17.53 -7.44 -12.66
CA THR A 26 -18.25 -8.32 -13.58
C THR A 26 -19.39 -9.04 -12.86
N ASP A 27 -20.35 -9.61 -13.60
CA ASP A 27 -21.47 -10.36 -12.99
C ASP A 27 -20.98 -11.55 -12.15
N ALA A 28 -19.93 -12.24 -12.60
CA ALA A 28 -19.35 -13.38 -11.89
C ALA A 28 -18.68 -12.95 -10.58
N GLU A 29 -17.91 -11.85 -10.60
CA GLU A 29 -17.26 -11.32 -9.39
C GLU A 29 -18.27 -10.75 -8.41
N ALA A 30 -19.31 -10.06 -8.91
CA ALA A 30 -20.37 -9.53 -8.07
C ALA A 30 -21.17 -10.65 -7.37
N GLN A 31 -21.43 -11.75 -8.07
CA GLN A 31 -22.05 -12.94 -7.48
C GLN A 31 -21.14 -13.57 -6.41
N GLN A 32 -19.84 -13.68 -6.68
CA GLN A 32 -18.87 -14.21 -5.72
C GLN A 32 -18.77 -13.34 -4.46
N VAL A 33 -18.75 -12.01 -4.62
CA VAL A 33 -18.75 -11.06 -3.49
C VAL A 33 -20.08 -11.11 -2.74
N HIS A 34 -21.20 -11.30 -3.43
CA HIS A 34 -22.50 -11.46 -2.80
C HIS A 34 -22.58 -12.75 -1.96
N ASP A 35 -22.03 -13.86 -2.45
CA ASP A 35 -22.15 -15.18 -1.84
C ASP A 35 -21.15 -15.41 -0.69
N ASP A 36 -20.05 -14.65 -0.63
CA ASP A 36 -19.11 -14.65 0.50
C ASP A 36 -19.34 -13.46 1.45
N PRO A 37 -19.84 -13.70 2.69
CA PRO A 37 -20.08 -12.65 3.68
C PRO A 37 -18.84 -11.82 4.04
N ALA A 38 -17.65 -12.44 4.07
CA ALA A 38 -16.42 -11.74 4.44
C ALA A 38 -15.98 -10.77 3.33
N SER A 39 -16.06 -11.23 2.07
CA SER A 39 -15.83 -10.37 0.90
C SER A 39 -16.87 -9.25 0.81
N ALA A 40 -18.16 -9.54 1.01
CA ALA A 40 -19.21 -8.53 1.01
C ALA A 40 -18.93 -7.40 2.02
N GLN A 41 -18.50 -7.76 3.23
CA GLN A 41 -18.20 -6.80 4.29
C GLN A 41 -16.95 -5.97 4.00
N SER A 42 -15.91 -6.57 3.41
CA SER A 42 -14.71 -5.86 2.96
C SER A 42 -15.02 -4.86 1.85
N TRP A 43 -15.81 -5.27 0.86
CA TRP A 43 -16.24 -4.41 -0.26
C TRP A 43 -17.16 -3.28 0.19
N TYR A 44 -18.05 -3.54 1.15
CA TYR A 44 -18.92 -2.52 1.72
C TYR A 44 -18.12 -1.46 2.50
N SER A 45 -17.18 -1.89 3.34
CA SER A 45 -16.28 -0.97 4.06
C SER A 45 -15.42 -0.13 3.10
N TYR A 46 -14.90 -0.74 2.04
CA TYR A 46 -14.19 -0.01 0.99
C TYR A 46 -15.11 1.02 0.31
N TRP A 47 -16.30 0.60 -0.11
CA TRP A 47 -17.27 1.48 -0.75
C TRP A 47 -17.65 2.69 0.11
N LEU A 48 -17.83 2.52 1.42
CA LEU A 48 -18.13 3.61 2.35
C LEU A 48 -17.05 4.71 2.38
N THR A 49 -15.81 4.38 2.01
CA THR A 49 -14.71 5.36 1.91
C THR A 49 -14.67 6.10 0.55
N THR A 50 -15.50 5.70 -0.41
CA THR A 50 -15.54 6.31 -1.75
C THR A 50 -16.51 7.51 -1.81
N PRO A 51 -16.25 8.51 -2.67
CA PRO A 51 -17.16 9.65 -2.88
C PRO A 51 -18.56 9.23 -3.36
N ALA A 52 -18.68 8.05 -4.00
CA ALA A 52 -19.94 7.50 -4.46
C ALA A 52 -20.89 7.14 -3.30
N ALA A 53 -20.35 6.70 -2.17
CA ALA A 53 -21.16 6.42 -0.97
C ALA A 53 -21.72 7.70 -0.33
N ALA A 54 -21.01 8.83 -0.44
CA ALA A 54 -21.46 10.13 0.05
C ALA A 54 -22.58 10.73 -0.82
N ALA A 55 -22.68 10.33 -2.09
CA ALA A 55 -23.68 10.82 -3.04
C ALA A 55 -24.92 9.93 -3.17
N ALA A 56 -24.97 8.78 -2.49
CA ALA A 56 -26.07 7.82 -2.61
C ALA A 56 -27.38 8.31 -1.93
N PRO A 57 -28.47 8.52 -2.70
CA PRO A 57 -29.76 8.89 -2.13
C PRO A 57 -30.48 7.69 -1.50
N ALA A 58 -31.26 7.94 -0.44
CA ALA A 58 -32.14 6.95 0.17
C ALA A 58 -33.49 6.87 -0.60
N THR A 59 -33.88 5.62 -0.92
CA THR A 59 -35.22 5.08 -1.27
C THR A 59 -36.01 5.60 -2.49
N THR A 60 -36.43 4.67 -3.39
CA THR A 60 -37.83 4.27 -3.71
C THR A 60 -37.91 3.31 -4.93
N PRO A 61 -38.98 2.50 -5.08
CA PRO A 61 -39.10 1.45 -6.11
C PRO A 61 -39.34 2.03 -7.50
N TYR A 62 -38.64 1.43 -8.48
CA TYR A 62 -38.72 1.66 -9.93
C TYR A 62 -40.16 1.93 -10.46
N PRO A 63 -40.29 2.89 -11.40
CA PRO A 63 -40.83 2.50 -12.70
C PRO A 63 -40.08 3.05 -13.92
N ALA A 64 -40.00 2.16 -14.92
CA ALA A 64 -39.82 2.27 -16.38
C ALA A 64 -39.12 3.48 -17.06
N VAL A 65 -38.16 3.09 -17.91
CA VAL A 65 -37.30 3.79 -18.89
C VAL A 65 -38.06 4.61 -19.97
N PRO A 66 -37.41 5.63 -20.56
CA PRO A 66 -37.17 5.61 -22.02
C PRO A 66 -35.67 5.66 -22.43
N GLN A 67 -35.31 4.79 -23.37
CA GLN A 67 -33.94 4.54 -23.86
C GLN A 67 -33.39 5.66 -24.78
N VAL A 68 -32.09 5.94 -24.68
CA VAL A 68 -31.30 6.75 -25.63
C VAL A 68 -30.12 5.89 -26.14
N PRO A 69 -29.74 5.93 -27.44
CA PRO A 69 -28.90 4.91 -28.06
C PRO A 69 -27.39 5.08 -27.80
N ALA A 70 -26.68 3.95 -27.80
CA ALA A 70 -25.25 3.81 -27.52
C ALA A 70 -24.33 4.27 -28.69
N PRO A 71 -23.15 4.85 -28.39
CA PRO A 71 -22.04 4.97 -29.33
C PRO A 71 -21.07 3.76 -29.31
N PRO A 72 -20.28 3.53 -30.39
CA PRO A 72 -19.65 2.24 -30.70
C PRO A 72 -18.30 1.97 -30.01
N ALA A 73 -17.95 0.68 -29.95
CA ALA A 73 -16.78 0.11 -29.28
C ALA A 73 -15.43 0.35 -29.99
N PRO A 74 -14.29 0.41 -29.25
CA PRO A 74 -12.95 0.28 -29.82
C PRO A 74 -12.44 -1.17 -29.88
N VAL A 75 -11.59 -1.40 -30.88
CA VAL A 75 -11.04 -2.65 -31.44
C VAL A 75 -9.90 -3.28 -30.60
N PRO A 76 -9.63 -4.60 -30.71
CA PRO A 76 -8.55 -5.29 -29.99
C PRO A 76 -7.18 -5.10 -30.67
N GLN A 77 -6.13 -4.87 -29.89
CA GLN A 77 -4.74 -4.89 -30.35
C GLN A 77 -4.12 -6.30 -30.21
N ALA A 78 -3.37 -6.69 -31.24
CA ALA A 78 -2.78 -8.01 -31.45
C ALA A 78 -1.42 -8.22 -30.72
N PRO A 79 -1.01 -9.49 -30.48
CA PRO A 79 0.27 -9.81 -29.85
C PRO A 79 1.46 -9.81 -30.83
N LEU A 80 2.52 -9.07 -30.50
CA LEU A 80 3.91 -9.32 -30.96
C LEU A 80 4.48 -10.47 -30.11
N GLY A 81 5.28 -11.43 -30.56
CA GLY A 81 6.00 -11.65 -31.80
C GLY A 81 7.06 -12.72 -31.50
N ASP A 82 7.09 -13.77 -32.30
CA ASP A 82 7.83 -15.03 -32.14
C ASP A 82 9.22 -14.91 -32.80
N HIS A 83 10.29 -15.45 -32.19
CA HIS A 83 11.63 -15.50 -32.80
C HIS A 83 12.31 -16.87 -32.62
N ASP A 84 12.08 -17.68 -33.66
CA ASP A 84 12.80 -18.87 -34.13
C ASP A 84 14.31 -18.64 -34.29
N LEU A 85 15.13 -19.53 -33.72
CA LEU A 85 16.58 -19.62 -33.93
C LEU A 85 16.92 -21.01 -34.47
N THR A 86 16.70 -21.22 -35.75
CA THR A 86 17.30 -22.30 -36.52
C THR A 86 18.21 -21.77 -37.63
N ARG A 87 19.27 -22.56 -37.93
CA ARG A 87 20.29 -22.44 -39.02
C ARG A 87 21.53 -21.62 -38.60
N ILE A 88 22.78 -22.12 -38.65
CA ILE A 88 23.49 -22.81 -39.74
C ILE A 88 24.71 -23.62 -39.18
N LEU A 89 24.86 -24.88 -39.62
CA LEU A 89 26.10 -25.70 -39.63
C LEU A 89 26.90 -25.41 -40.93
N PRO A 90 28.24 -25.55 -40.97
CA PRO A 90 28.89 -26.81 -41.41
C PRO A 90 30.29 -27.02 -40.77
N ALA A 91 31.07 -28.10 -40.90
CA ALA A 91 30.98 -29.49 -41.35
C ALA A 91 32.27 -30.17 -40.82
N ALA A 92 32.21 -31.44 -40.41
CA ALA A 92 33.37 -32.32 -40.32
C ALA A 92 33.58 -33.04 -41.67
N PRO A 93 34.77 -33.61 -41.98
CA PRO A 93 35.05 -34.96 -41.47
C PRO A 93 36.55 -35.33 -41.32
N GLY A 94 36.82 -36.47 -40.67
CA GLY A 94 37.95 -37.34 -41.05
C GLY A 94 38.81 -37.88 -39.91
N ALA A 95 38.44 -39.07 -39.40
CA ALA A 95 39.34 -39.98 -38.70
C ALA A 95 39.96 -40.97 -39.70
N TYR A 96 41.23 -41.37 -39.54
CA TYR A 96 41.73 -42.71 -39.87
C TYR A 96 43.08 -42.97 -39.17
N ALA A 97 43.20 -44.16 -38.59
CA ALA A 97 44.39 -44.73 -37.98
C ALA A 97 45.01 -45.82 -38.89
N GLY A 98 46.32 -46.05 -38.78
CA GLY A 98 46.95 -47.36 -38.95
C GLY A 98 47.95 -47.56 -40.10
N GLY A 99 49.13 -48.09 -39.77
CA GLY A 99 49.84 -49.12 -40.58
C GLY A 99 51.17 -48.74 -41.28
N SER A 100 52.28 -49.31 -40.79
CA SER A 100 53.65 -49.44 -41.38
C SER A 100 53.68 -50.38 -42.63
N PRO A 101 54.78 -50.70 -43.40
CA PRO A 101 56.25 -50.48 -43.21
C PRO A 101 57.14 -50.13 -44.47
N TYR A 102 58.42 -49.77 -44.20
CA TYR A 102 59.75 -49.73 -44.94
C TYR A 102 59.96 -50.30 -46.39
N PRO A 103 61.14 -50.14 -47.10
CA PRO A 103 62.39 -49.34 -46.86
C PRO A 103 63.06 -48.65 -48.12
N SER A 104 64.27 -48.05 -47.90
CA SER A 104 65.42 -47.76 -48.82
C SER A 104 65.49 -46.31 -49.37
N ALA A 105 66.60 -45.55 -49.44
CA ALA A 105 68.04 -45.80 -49.32
C ALA A 105 68.81 -44.49 -48.93
N LEU A 106 70.03 -44.64 -48.39
CA LEU A 106 71.11 -43.66 -48.11
C LEU A 106 72.07 -43.53 -49.33
N PRO A 107 73.17 -42.70 -49.40
CA PRO A 107 73.84 -41.81 -48.41
C PRO A 107 74.36 -40.46 -49.05
N PRO A 108 75.45 -39.79 -48.59
CA PRO A 108 75.66 -39.02 -47.33
C PRO A 108 76.25 -37.60 -47.55
N THR A 109 76.36 -36.77 -46.49
CA THR A 109 77.63 -36.09 -46.13
C THR A 109 77.58 -35.49 -44.72
N ASP A 110 78.66 -35.75 -43.99
CA ASP A 110 78.97 -35.37 -42.61
C ASP A 110 78.92 -33.87 -42.32
N THR A 111 78.40 -33.50 -41.14
CA THR A 111 79.09 -32.59 -40.21
C THR A 111 78.61 -32.80 -38.76
N ALA A 112 79.52 -33.31 -37.93
CA ALA A 112 79.65 -33.19 -36.46
C ALA A 112 78.38 -33.09 -35.56
N PRO A 113 78.15 -34.06 -34.64
CA PRO A 113 77.07 -33.96 -33.66
C PRO A 113 77.49 -33.02 -32.52
N ARG A 114 77.02 -31.77 -32.52
CA ARG A 114 76.91 -31.03 -31.25
C ARG A 114 75.81 -31.70 -30.44
N LYS A 115 76.14 -32.14 -29.21
CA LYS A 115 75.16 -32.63 -28.23
C LYS A 115 74.21 -31.48 -27.91
N LYS A 116 73.14 -31.43 -28.70
CA LYS A 116 72.18 -30.33 -28.74
C LYS A 116 71.22 -30.65 -27.59
N ASN A 117 71.17 -29.79 -26.57
CA ASN A 117 70.27 -29.90 -25.42
C ASN A 117 68.79 -29.67 -25.83
N VAL A 118 68.37 -30.21 -26.97
CA VAL A 118 67.07 -29.97 -27.62
C VAL A 118 65.96 -30.51 -26.73
N GLY A 119 66.16 -31.66 -26.09
CA GLY A 119 65.18 -32.20 -25.13
C GLY A 119 64.94 -31.27 -23.94
N LEU A 120 66.00 -30.63 -23.41
CA LEU A 120 65.89 -29.66 -22.31
C LEU A 120 65.18 -28.38 -22.76
N TRP A 121 65.47 -27.87 -23.96
CA TRP A 121 64.82 -26.66 -24.49
C TRP A 121 63.35 -26.89 -24.83
N VAL A 122 63.00 -28.08 -25.32
CA VAL A 122 61.61 -28.46 -25.58
C VAL A 122 60.84 -28.55 -24.27
N THR A 123 61.38 -29.19 -23.22
CA THR A 123 60.71 -29.24 -21.91
C THR A 123 60.55 -27.86 -21.28
N LEU A 124 61.57 -26.99 -21.36
CA LEU A 124 61.51 -25.61 -20.87
C LEU A 124 60.48 -24.76 -21.63
N SER A 125 60.38 -24.94 -22.95
CA SER A 125 59.37 -24.28 -23.78
C SER A 125 57.95 -24.75 -23.46
N ILE A 126 57.75 -26.05 -23.21
CA ILE A 126 56.46 -26.62 -22.79
C ILE A 126 56.07 -26.08 -21.42
N LEU A 127 57.01 -26.06 -20.46
CA LEU A 127 56.76 -25.54 -19.11
C LEU A 127 56.43 -24.04 -19.13
N GLY A 128 57.16 -23.27 -19.95
CA GLY A 128 56.88 -21.85 -20.17
C GLY A 128 55.51 -21.60 -20.80
N ALA A 129 55.12 -22.41 -21.80
CA ALA A 129 53.79 -22.32 -22.41
C ALA A 129 52.68 -22.67 -21.41
N LEU A 130 52.85 -23.70 -20.57
CA LEU A 130 51.90 -24.05 -19.53
C LEU A 130 51.73 -22.95 -18.49
N LEU A 131 52.82 -22.34 -18.04
CA LEU A 131 52.77 -21.20 -17.12
C LEU A 131 52.08 -19.98 -17.76
N LEU A 132 52.32 -19.73 -19.04
CA LEU A 132 51.69 -18.63 -19.77
C LEU A 132 50.18 -18.88 -19.97
N ILE A 133 49.78 -20.10 -20.32
CA ILE A 133 48.36 -20.50 -20.39
C ILE A 133 47.70 -20.34 -19.02
N ALA A 134 48.33 -20.81 -17.95
CA ALA A 134 47.81 -20.65 -16.59
C ALA A 134 47.62 -19.16 -16.24
N ALA A 135 48.58 -18.30 -16.56
CA ALA A 135 48.48 -16.86 -16.35
C ALA A 135 47.33 -16.23 -17.16
N ILE A 136 47.16 -16.61 -18.43
CA ILE A 136 46.04 -16.14 -19.26
C ILE A 136 44.70 -16.54 -18.66
N VAL A 137 44.55 -17.79 -18.21
CA VAL A 137 43.30 -18.26 -17.57
C VAL A 137 42.99 -17.47 -16.31
N VAL A 138 44.00 -17.17 -15.48
CA VAL A 138 43.82 -16.34 -14.28
C VAL A 138 43.34 -14.93 -14.65
N VAL A 139 44.01 -14.26 -15.60
CA VAL A 139 43.60 -12.92 -16.05
C VAL A 139 42.17 -12.96 -16.61
N PHE A 140 41.86 -13.92 -17.46
CA PHE A 140 40.53 -14.06 -18.04
C PHE A 140 39.48 -14.22 -16.94
N ALA A 141 39.70 -15.11 -15.97
CA ALA A 141 38.81 -15.34 -14.83
C ALA A 141 38.49 -14.06 -14.05
N PHE A 142 39.50 -13.24 -13.75
CA PHE A 142 39.31 -11.96 -13.05
C PHE A 142 38.62 -10.91 -13.94
N THR A 143 38.96 -10.83 -15.23
CA THR A 143 38.37 -9.82 -16.14
C THR A 143 36.92 -10.12 -16.54
N THR A 144 36.51 -11.38 -16.53
CA THR A 144 35.13 -11.79 -16.86
C THR A 144 34.29 -12.09 -15.62
N ALA A 145 34.79 -11.78 -14.42
CA ALA A 145 34.04 -11.97 -13.19
C ALA A 145 32.76 -11.14 -13.21
N ARG A 146 31.64 -11.73 -12.84
CA ARG A 146 30.38 -10.99 -12.66
C ARG A 146 30.29 -10.54 -11.22
N HIS A 147 30.13 -9.23 -11.04
CA HIS A 147 29.94 -8.59 -9.74
C HIS A 147 28.50 -8.10 -9.66
N TRP A 148 27.84 -8.35 -8.54
CA TRP A 148 26.55 -7.73 -8.24
C TRP A 148 26.40 -7.52 -6.74
N THR A 149 25.46 -6.65 -6.38
CA THR A 149 25.08 -6.43 -5.00
C THR A 149 23.96 -7.41 -4.65
N LYS A 150 24.24 -8.36 -3.76
CA LYS A 150 23.25 -9.30 -3.26
C LYS A 150 22.64 -8.75 -1.98
N VAL A 151 21.31 -8.77 -1.91
CA VAL A 151 20.55 -8.33 -0.74
C VAL A 151 20.37 -9.52 0.18
N ASP A 152 21.05 -9.51 1.33
CA ASP A 152 20.94 -10.57 2.34
C ASP A 152 19.69 -10.40 3.19
N VAL A 153 19.45 -9.16 3.61
CA VAL A 153 18.27 -8.76 4.36
C VAL A 153 17.65 -7.59 3.61
N PRO A 154 16.39 -7.72 3.16
CA PRO A 154 15.71 -6.64 2.46
C PRO A 154 15.56 -5.43 3.38
N GLU A 155 15.40 -4.26 2.77
CA GLU A 155 15.05 -3.05 3.51
C GLU A 155 13.76 -3.28 4.29
N LYS A 156 13.78 -2.94 5.57
CA LYS A 156 12.61 -2.97 6.42
C LYS A 156 11.98 -1.58 6.41
N PRO A 157 10.79 -1.41 5.82
CA PRO A 157 10.10 -0.13 5.84
C PRO A 157 9.68 0.23 7.26
N GLU A 158 9.59 1.52 7.52
CA GLU A 158 9.09 2.06 8.79
C GLU A 158 7.63 1.66 9.00
N THR A 159 7.30 1.25 10.22
CA THR A 159 5.93 0.99 10.63
C THR A 159 5.41 2.07 11.56
N PHE A 160 4.10 2.29 11.54
CA PHE A 160 3.43 3.33 12.31
C PHE A 160 2.33 2.72 13.18
N HIS A 161 2.09 3.32 14.33
CA HIS A 161 0.92 3.05 15.16
C HIS A 161 0.14 4.33 15.43
N SER A 162 -1.16 4.18 15.68
CA SER A 162 -2.03 5.29 16.03
C SER A 162 -1.98 5.53 17.53
N GLU A 163 -1.75 6.79 17.93
CA GLU A 163 -1.90 7.25 19.30
C GLU A 163 -3.01 8.31 19.37
N GLU A 164 -3.87 8.21 20.38
CA GLU A 164 -4.86 9.22 20.75
C GLU A 164 -4.22 10.27 21.67
N PHE A 165 -4.52 11.54 21.44
CA PHE A 165 -4.07 12.64 22.30
C PHE A 165 -5.15 13.71 22.46
N GLU A 166 -5.17 14.38 23.62
CA GLU A 166 -6.06 15.51 23.87
C GLU A 166 -5.59 16.74 23.08
N THR A 167 -6.49 17.37 22.32
CA THR A 167 -6.17 18.56 21.52
C THR A 167 -6.02 19.82 22.37
N GLY A 168 -6.47 19.77 23.63
CA GLY A 168 -6.61 20.92 24.52
C GLY A 168 -7.91 21.70 24.32
N ARG A 169 -8.75 21.30 23.35
CA ARG A 169 -10.10 21.82 23.14
C ARG A 169 -11.12 20.88 23.77
N PHE A 170 -12.32 21.40 23.99
CA PHE A 170 -13.40 20.66 24.60
C PHE A 170 -14.66 20.70 23.75
N ASP A 171 -15.30 19.55 23.64
CA ASP A 171 -16.64 19.44 23.07
C ASP A 171 -17.68 19.52 24.19
N VAL A 172 -18.84 20.10 23.89
CA VAL A 172 -19.92 20.31 24.85
C VAL A 172 -21.20 19.74 24.27
N ALA A 173 -21.85 18.88 25.05
CA ALA A 173 -23.12 18.27 24.70
C ALA A 173 -24.19 18.69 25.70
N MET A 174 -25.40 18.91 25.19
CA MET A 174 -26.60 19.14 25.99
C MET A 174 -27.46 17.88 25.96
N ASP A 175 -27.84 17.36 27.12
CA ASP A 175 -28.78 16.26 27.20
C ASP A 175 -30.25 16.74 27.12
N ALA A 176 -31.21 15.85 27.37
CA ALA A 176 -32.63 16.18 27.41
C ALA A 176 -33.17 16.44 28.83
N VAL A 177 -32.29 16.47 29.84
CA VAL A 177 -32.66 16.60 31.25
C VAL A 177 -32.59 18.07 31.65
N ASN A 178 -33.76 18.70 31.71
CA ASN A 178 -33.85 20.11 32.09
C ASN A 178 -33.30 20.32 33.51
N PRO A 179 -32.37 21.28 33.71
CA PRO A 179 -31.82 21.57 35.03
C PRO A 179 -32.82 22.23 35.99
N CYS A 180 -33.91 22.76 35.45
CA CYS A 180 -35.00 23.36 36.20
C CYS A 180 -36.18 22.40 36.35
N PHE A 181 -37.08 22.73 37.27
CA PHE A 181 -38.33 21.99 37.48
C PHE A 181 -39.55 22.92 37.50
N VAL A 182 -40.72 22.38 37.16
CA VAL A 182 -41.97 23.16 37.16
C VAL A 182 -42.29 23.64 38.57
N ASN A 183 -42.75 24.89 38.69
CA ASN A 183 -42.96 25.62 39.95
C ASN A 183 -41.66 25.94 40.74
N GLN A 184 -40.49 25.81 40.13
CA GLN A 184 -39.27 26.40 40.66
C GLN A 184 -39.35 27.93 40.56
N ASP A 185 -38.75 28.63 41.51
CA ASP A 185 -38.51 30.07 41.41
C ASP A 185 -37.70 30.39 40.14
N TRP A 186 -38.12 31.41 39.39
CA TRP A 186 -37.51 31.72 38.10
C TRP A 186 -36.04 32.14 38.25
N THR A 187 -35.72 32.95 39.27
CA THR A 187 -34.36 33.38 39.56
C THR A 187 -33.47 32.20 39.97
N ASP A 188 -34.00 31.23 40.71
CA ASP A 188 -33.28 29.98 41.02
C ASP A 188 -32.96 29.19 39.74
N CYS A 189 -33.91 29.08 38.81
CA CYS A 189 -33.71 28.39 37.53
C CYS A 189 -32.61 29.07 36.68
N ILE A 190 -32.65 30.41 36.56
CA ILE A 190 -31.60 31.20 35.90
C ILE A 190 -30.23 30.92 36.53
N THR A 191 -30.17 30.90 37.86
CA THR A 191 -28.92 30.69 38.59
C THR A 191 -28.33 29.30 38.33
N VAL A 192 -29.17 28.27 38.29
CA VAL A 192 -28.74 26.90 37.97
C VAL A 192 -28.24 26.81 36.53
N MET A 193 -28.96 27.37 35.56
CA MET A 193 -28.52 27.36 34.15
C MET A 193 -27.21 28.14 33.97
N GLN A 194 -27.06 29.32 34.58
CA GLN A 194 -25.80 30.05 34.54
C GLN A 194 -24.65 29.23 35.14
N ALA A 195 -24.87 28.56 36.27
CA ALA A 195 -23.84 27.73 36.89
C ALA A 195 -23.40 26.57 35.98
N GLN A 196 -24.31 25.98 35.22
CA GLN A 196 -23.94 24.96 34.23
C GLN A 196 -23.11 25.53 33.07
N TYR A 197 -23.48 26.70 32.56
CA TYR A 197 -22.69 27.40 31.56
C TYR A 197 -21.28 27.70 32.09
N ASP A 198 -21.16 28.25 33.31
CA ASP A 198 -19.87 28.60 33.90
C ASP A 198 -19.00 27.36 34.13
N ALA A 199 -19.60 26.24 34.54
CA ALA A 199 -18.86 24.99 34.76
C ALA A 199 -18.37 24.35 33.45
N THR A 200 -19.16 24.46 32.39
CA THR A 200 -18.97 23.65 31.17
C THR A 200 -18.34 24.45 30.03
N CYS A 201 -18.74 25.71 29.86
CA CYS A 201 -18.38 26.54 28.72
C CYS A 201 -17.35 27.64 29.05
N ALA A 202 -17.38 28.20 30.27
CA ALA A 202 -16.55 29.36 30.58
C ALA A 202 -15.07 29.00 30.81
N GLY A 203 -14.17 29.82 30.28
CA GLY A 203 -12.74 29.76 30.58
C GLY A 203 -11.97 28.59 29.96
N VAL A 204 -12.54 27.92 28.96
CA VAL A 204 -11.91 26.81 28.24
C VAL A 204 -11.92 27.05 26.73
N GLU A 205 -10.98 26.43 26.01
CA GLU A 205 -10.98 26.40 24.55
C GLU A 205 -12.01 25.37 24.06
N LEU A 206 -12.94 25.80 23.21
CA LEU A 206 -14.07 24.98 22.76
C LEU A 206 -13.90 24.53 21.29
N THR A 207 -14.53 23.42 20.93
CA THR A 207 -14.80 23.08 19.54
C THR A 207 -15.72 24.13 18.91
N GLU A 208 -15.76 24.22 17.58
CA GLU A 208 -16.64 25.19 16.90
C GLU A 208 -18.12 24.91 17.21
N SER A 209 -18.52 23.64 17.20
CA SER A 209 -19.86 23.18 17.59
C SER A 209 -20.17 23.50 19.05
N ALA A 210 -19.24 23.22 19.97
CA ALA A 210 -19.43 23.51 21.38
C ALA A 210 -19.53 25.02 21.65
N ALA A 211 -18.73 25.84 20.96
CA ALA A 211 -18.79 27.29 21.09
C ALA A 211 -20.16 27.83 20.66
N ALA A 212 -20.72 27.33 19.55
CA ALA A 212 -22.06 27.69 19.10
C ALA A 212 -23.13 27.29 20.12
N LEU A 213 -23.10 26.03 20.61
CA LEU A 213 -24.05 25.54 21.60
C LEU A 213 -23.97 26.33 22.92
N CYS A 214 -22.77 26.63 23.41
CA CYS A 214 -22.56 27.44 24.60
C CYS A 214 -23.05 28.88 24.42
N ALA A 215 -22.87 29.48 23.24
CA ALA A 215 -23.37 30.82 22.94
C ALA A 215 -24.91 30.86 22.92
N ASP A 216 -25.55 29.87 22.28
CA ASP A 216 -27.01 29.73 22.27
C ASP A 216 -27.57 29.50 23.68
N TYR A 217 -26.88 28.70 24.50
CA TYR A 217 -27.26 28.45 25.89
C TYR A 217 -27.17 29.73 26.73
N LEU A 218 -26.09 30.51 26.60
CA LEU A 218 -25.95 31.77 27.34
C LEU A 218 -26.97 32.81 26.89
N ALA A 219 -27.27 32.89 25.59
CA ALA A 219 -28.30 33.78 25.06
C ALA A 219 -29.68 33.47 25.66
N ALA A 220 -30.01 32.19 25.85
CA ALA A 220 -31.25 31.78 26.51
C ALA A 220 -31.28 32.20 27.99
N VAL A 221 -30.16 32.06 28.72
CA VAL A 221 -30.05 32.54 30.10
C VAL A 221 -30.25 34.05 30.18
N ASP A 222 -29.71 34.81 29.24
CA ASP A 222 -29.88 36.27 29.18
C ASP A 222 -31.31 36.68 28.82
N GLU A 223 -31.99 35.94 27.94
CA GLU A 223 -33.42 36.11 27.67
C GLU A 223 -34.25 35.86 28.94
N MET A 224 -33.96 34.78 29.67
CA MET A 224 -34.66 34.48 30.92
C MET A 224 -34.49 35.58 31.96
N ARG A 225 -33.28 36.15 32.07
CA ARG A 225 -33.00 37.31 32.94
C ARG A 225 -33.78 38.56 32.53
N ALA A 226 -33.91 38.79 31.22
CA ALA A 226 -34.66 39.94 30.71
C ALA A 226 -36.16 39.86 31.02
N LEU A 227 -36.68 38.63 31.18
CA LEU A 227 -38.07 38.34 31.52
C LEU A 227 -38.31 38.11 33.03
N ASP A 228 -37.28 38.24 33.86
CA ASP A 228 -37.39 37.97 35.31
C ASP A 228 -38.25 39.03 36.01
N GLU A 229 -39.32 38.58 36.66
CA GLU A 229 -40.19 39.40 37.50
C GLU A 229 -40.29 38.83 38.92
N PRO A 230 -40.39 39.69 39.96
CA PRO A 230 -40.52 39.22 41.34
C PRO A 230 -41.73 38.30 41.55
N GLY A 231 -41.47 37.09 42.07
CA GLY A 231 -42.50 36.08 42.32
C GLY A 231 -42.93 35.28 41.08
N SER A 232 -42.15 35.34 40.00
CA SER A 232 -42.32 34.49 38.82
C SER A 232 -41.80 33.07 39.09
N TYR A 233 -42.45 32.10 38.45
CA TYR A 233 -42.15 30.67 38.59
C TYR A 233 -42.11 30.01 37.22
N VAL A 234 -41.34 28.92 37.11
CA VAL A 234 -41.24 28.12 35.89
C VAL A 234 -42.58 27.45 35.59
N ALA A 235 -43.25 27.91 34.52
CA ALA A 235 -44.54 27.37 34.10
C ALA A 235 -44.42 26.08 33.27
N SER A 236 -43.36 25.96 32.46
CA SER A 236 -43.07 24.79 31.63
C SER A 236 -41.57 24.64 31.43
N LEU A 237 -41.13 23.40 31.21
CA LEU A 237 -39.74 23.10 30.86
C LEU A 237 -39.58 23.28 29.34
N GLY A 238 -38.64 24.14 28.95
CA GLY A 238 -38.21 24.26 27.55
C GLY A 238 -37.28 23.13 27.13
N ASP A 239 -36.68 23.25 25.94
CA ASP A 239 -35.84 22.21 25.34
C ASP A 239 -34.38 22.22 25.85
N TYR A 240 -34.02 23.15 26.73
CA TYR A 240 -32.68 23.23 27.30
C TYR A 240 -32.47 22.15 28.36
N GLY A 241 -31.48 21.31 28.14
CA GLY A 241 -31.04 20.28 29.07
C GLY A 241 -29.77 20.63 29.82
N SER A 242 -29.19 19.61 30.43
CA SER A 242 -27.97 19.74 31.20
C SER A 242 -26.74 19.68 30.30
N LEU A 243 -25.78 20.58 30.54
CA LEU A 243 -24.53 20.64 29.80
C LEU A 243 -23.50 19.67 30.37
N SER A 244 -22.74 19.04 29.47
CA SER A 244 -21.61 18.18 29.80
C SER A 244 -20.43 18.49 28.88
N ARG A 245 -19.22 18.41 29.43
CA ARG A 245 -17.97 18.68 28.70
C ARG A 245 -17.12 17.43 28.60
N THR A 246 -16.58 17.19 27.41
CA THR A 246 -15.61 16.12 27.14
C THR A 246 -14.40 16.72 26.41
N ALA A 247 -13.19 16.26 26.72
CA ALA A 247 -12.00 16.68 25.99
C ALA A 247 -12.08 16.17 24.54
N GLU A 248 -11.73 17.02 23.58
CA GLU A 248 -11.57 16.60 22.19
C GLU A 248 -10.29 15.78 22.06
N ILE A 249 -10.43 14.58 21.49
CA ILE A 249 -9.33 13.65 21.24
C ILE A 249 -9.10 13.61 19.74
N ASP A 250 -7.84 13.72 19.34
CA ASP A 250 -7.41 13.52 17.96
C ASP A 250 -6.40 12.36 17.89
N THR A 251 -6.17 11.87 16.67
CA THR A 251 -5.28 10.74 16.40
C THR A 251 -4.07 11.21 15.62
N ARG A 252 -2.89 10.73 16.02
CA ARG A 252 -1.66 10.92 15.24
C ARG A 252 -1.00 9.58 14.96
N GLN A 253 -0.38 9.49 13.79
CA GLN A 253 0.50 8.37 13.46
C GLN A 253 1.87 8.62 14.06
N VAL A 254 2.35 7.67 14.86
CA VAL A 254 3.66 7.70 15.49
C VAL A 254 4.51 6.57 14.92
N SER A 255 5.72 6.93 14.52
CA SER A 255 6.70 5.98 14.01
C SER A 255 7.16 5.02 15.12
N ASN A 256 7.30 3.75 14.77
CA ASN A 256 7.93 2.74 15.64
C ASN A 256 9.46 2.83 15.66
N ASN A 257 10.06 3.75 14.90
CA ASN A 257 11.51 3.92 14.69
C ASN A 257 12.20 2.59 14.33
N ASP A 258 11.53 1.78 13.50
CA ASP A 258 11.94 0.42 13.22
C ASP A 258 12.39 0.20 11.77
N GLN A 259 12.58 1.30 11.03
CA GLN A 259 13.20 1.32 9.71
C GLN A 259 14.63 0.77 9.81
N ALA A 260 14.97 -0.15 8.90
CA ALA A 260 16.35 -0.62 8.75
C ALA A 260 16.71 -0.68 7.26
N PRO A 261 17.89 -0.17 6.86
CA PRO A 261 18.34 -0.25 5.48
C PRO A 261 18.59 -1.71 5.09
N ALA A 262 18.54 -2.00 3.79
CA ALA A 262 18.91 -3.30 3.27
C ALA A 262 20.37 -3.63 3.65
N VAL A 263 20.60 -4.84 4.16
CA VAL A 263 21.95 -5.37 4.35
C VAL A 263 22.35 -6.06 3.06
N THR A 264 23.45 -5.59 2.48
CA THR A 264 23.93 -6.08 1.19
C THR A 264 25.41 -6.41 1.24
N HIS A 265 25.83 -7.35 0.40
CA HIS A 265 27.23 -7.64 0.15
C HIS A 265 27.50 -7.71 -1.36
N GLU A 266 28.77 -7.56 -1.72
CA GLU A 266 29.21 -7.77 -3.09
C GLU A 266 29.40 -9.27 -3.34
N ALA A 267 28.59 -9.83 -4.22
CA ALA A 267 28.72 -11.19 -4.71
C ALA A 267 29.55 -11.21 -6.00
N VAL A 268 30.44 -12.19 -6.10
CA VAL A 268 31.35 -12.33 -7.23
C VAL A 268 31.32 -13.77 -7.76
N CYS A 269 31.09 -13.90 -9.06
CA CYS A 269 31.15 -15.17 -9.77
C CYS A 269 32.32 -15.17 -10.77
N TYR A 270 33.30 -16.02 -10.53
CA TYR A 270 34.41 -16.28 -11.44
C TYR A 270 34.09 -17.47 -12.34
N LEU A 271 34.33 -17.32 -13.64
CA LEU A 271 34.20 -18.37 -14.66
C LEU A 271 32.82 -19.05 -14.74
N GLY A 272 31.79 -18.51 -14.07
CA GLY A 272 30.44 -19.07 -14.04
C GLY A 272 30.21 -20.18 -13.00
N PHE A 273 31.20 -20.52 -12.16
CA PHE A 273 31.05 -21.61 -11.18
C PHE A 273 31.87 -21.46 -9.88
N ILE A 274 32.76 -20.48 -9.77
CA ILE A 274 33.56 -20.24 -8.57
C ILE A 274 33.06 -18.97 -7.88
N GLY A 275 32.60 -19.09 -6.63
CA GLY A 275 32.03 -17.99 -5.87
C GLY A 275 30.51 -18.07 -5.80
N GLU A 276 29.85 -16.95 -5.50
CA GLU A 276 28.39 -16.86 -5.56
C GLU A 276 28.03 -16.55 -7.01
N CYS A 277 27.26 -17.43 -7.65
CA CYS A 277 26.91 -17.38 -9.08
C CYS A 277 25.39 -17.21 -9.32
N GLU A 278 24.62 -17.04 -8.24
CA GLU A 278 23.15 -16.89 -8.20
C GLU A 278 22.71 -15.69 -7.33
#